data_AF-A0A382L8D9-F1
#
_entry.id   AF-A0A382L8D9-F1
#
_cell.length_a   1.000
_cell.length_b   1.000
_cell.length_c   1.000
_cell.angle_alpha   90.00
_cell.angle_beta   90.00
_cell.angle_gamma   90.00
#
_symmetry.space_group_name_H-M   'P 1'
#
loop_
_entity.id
_entity.type
_entity.pdbx_description
1 polymer ?
#
loop_
_entity_poly.entity_id
_entity_poly.type
_entity_poly.pdbx_seq_one_letter_code
_entity_poly.pdbx_strand_id
1 'polypeptide(L)'
;VRGAYDHDCADAAAAMAFDFVFAIFPAVIVLTALLSVMDIPVEAFGALLGEFDVVVPGPLIELIEENLRHSASAPQSFFALGILGVIWPASASMSTTMSALNRAYGTSEDRTVWLRRFLSIVLIISLGLALVFLFNLIVFSEQVDIWLERHWVLS
;
A
#
# COMPACT_ATOMS: atom_id res chain seq x y z
N VAL A 1 -24.08 -4.04 21.56
CA VAL A 1 -24.38 -5.06 20.53
C VAL A 1 -25.47 -4.60 19.54
N ARG A 2 -26.61 -4.04 19.98
CA ARG A 2 -27.67 -3.53 19.07
C ARG A 2 -27.19 -2.50 18.03
N GLY A 3 -26.37 -1.52 18.42
CA GLY A 3 -25.82 -0.54 17.47
C GLY A 3 -24.91 -1.11 16.37
N ALA A 4 -24.30 -2.30 16.58
CA ALA A 4 -23.46 -2.92 15.55
C ALA A 4 -24.29 -3.55 14.42
N TYR A 5 -25.52 -3.99 14.73
CA TYR A 5 -26.49 -4.46 13.74
C TYR A 5 -27.17 -3.29 13.03
N ASP A 6 -27.53 -2.22 13.73
CA ASP A 6 -28.17 -1.03 13.12
C ASP A 6 -27.26 -0.26 12.14
N HIS A 7 -25.93 -0.45 12.24
CA HIS A 7 -24.95 0.20 11.38
C HIS A 7 -24.27 -0.79 10.41
N ASP A 8 -24.88 -1.95 10.11
CA ASP A 8 -24.38 -3.11 9.37
C ASP A 8 -22.86 -3.30 9.48
N CYS A 9 -22.30 -3.18 10.69
CA CYS A 9 -20.85 -3.14 10.87
C CYS A 9 -20.18 -4.42 10.37
N ALA A 10 -20.88 -5.55 10.45
CA ALA A 10 -20.43 -6.83 9.92
C ALA A 10 -20.29 -6.82 8.39
N ASP A 11 -21.26 -6.24 7.67
CA ASP A 11 -21.22 -6.15 6.20
C ASP A 11 -20.13 -5.19 5.73
N ALA A 12 -19.95 -4.07 6.44
CA ALA A 12 -18.85 -3.15 6.18
C ALA A 12 -17.49 -3.81 6.44
N ALA A 13 -17.35 -4.54 7.55
CA ALA A 13 -16.12 -5.27 7.87
C ALA A 13 -15.81 -6.36 6.83
N ALA A 14 -16.83 -7.11 6.38
CA ALA A 14 -16.69 -8.12 5.35
C ALA A 14 -16.27 -7.51 4.00
N ALA A 15 -16.89 -6.39 3.60
CA ALA A 15 -16.53 -5.66 2.38
C ALA A 15 -15.08 -5.12 2.45
N MET A 16 -14.69 -4.52 3.59
CA MET A 16 -13.32 -4.04 3.80
C MET A 16 -12.29 -5.16 3.74
N ALA A 17 -12.58 -6.31 4.35
CA ALA A 17 -11.71 -7.49 4.31
C ALA A 17 -11.57 -8.07 2.89
N PHE A 18 -12.69 -8.17 2.16
CA PHE A 18 -12.67 -8.62 0.77
C PHE A 18 -11.85 -7.69 -0.12
N ASP A 19 -12.08 -6.38 -0.01
CA ASP A 19 -11.33 -5.37 -0.76
C ASP A 19 -9.84 -5.39 -0.41
N PHE A 20 -9.49 -5.61 0.87
CA PHE A 20 -8.10 -5.74 1.30
C PHE A 20 -7.42 -6.97 0.69
N VAL A 21 -8.05 -8.15 0.79
CA VAL A 21 -7.51 -9.38 0.19
C VAL A 21 -7.36 -9.24 -1.33
N PHE A 22 -8.34 -8.60 -1.99
CA PHE A 22 -8.28 -8.34 -3.42
C PHE A 22 -7.12 -7.39 -3.79
N ALA A 23 -6.80 -6.42 -2.92
CA ALA A 23 -5.69 -5.48 -3.14
C ALA A 23 -4.29 -6.09 -2.96
N ILE A 24 -4.17 -7.23 -2.26
CA ILE A 24 -2.88 -7.92 -2.07
C ILE A 24 -2.28 -8.37 -3.40
N PHE A 25 -3.09 -8.90 -4.32
CA PHE A 25 -2.61 -9.39 -5.62
C PHE A 25 -1.91 -8.29 -6.45
N PRO A 26 -2.54 -7.15 -6.74
CA PRO A 26 -1.87 -6.02 -7.37
C PRO A 26 -0.67 -5.52 -6.58
N ALA A 27 -0.75 -5.48 -5.25
CA ALA A 27 0.35 -5.01 -4.41
C ALA A 27 1.60 -5.87 -4.59
N VAL A 28 1.44 -7.20 -4.67
CA VAL A 28 2.54 -8.13 -4.96
C VAL A 28 3.17 -7.87 -6.33
N ILE A 29 2.36 -7.61 -7.37
CA ILE A 29 2.88 -7.29 -8.72
C ILE A 29 3.69 -5.98 -8.72
N VAL A 30 3.24 -4.97 -7.99
CA VAL A 30 3.99 -3.71 -7.88
C VAL A 30 5.27 -3.90 -7.08
N LEU A 31 5.21 -4.65 -5.98
CA LEU A 31 6.37 -4.96 -5.15
C LEU A 31 7.44 -5.70 -5.96
N THR A 32 7.05 -6.73 -6.71
CA THR A 32 7.97 -7.49 -7.57
C THR A 32 8.55 -6.63 -8.68
N ALA A 33 7.74 -5.79 -9.33
CA ALA A 33 8.22 -4.84 -10.33
C ALA A 33 9.20 -3.81 -9.74
N LEU A 34 8.95 -3.34 -8.51
CA LEU A 34 9.84 -2.40 -7.81
C LEU A 34 11.17 -3.06 -7.44
N LEU A 35 11.14 -4.26 -6.84
CA LEU A 35 12.35 -5.02 -6.52
C LEU A 35 13.19 -5.29 -7.77
N SER A 36 12.53 -5.63 -8.89
CA SER A 36 13.18 -5.82 -10.19
C SER A 36 13.81 -4.54 -10.74
N VAL A 37 13.16 -3.38 -10.61
CA VAL A 37 13.71 -2.09 -11.08
C VAL A 37 14.90 -1.63 -10.23
N MET A 38 14.91 -1.99 -8.94
CA MET A 38 15.99 -1.64 -8.01
C MET A 38 17.13 -2.68 -7.98
N ASP A 39 17.04 -3.74 -8.78
CA ASP A 39 17.97 -4.89 -8.76
C ASP A 39 18.17 -5.51 -7.36
N ILE A 40 17.11 -5.50 -6.53
CA ILE A 40 17.16 -6.04 -5.16
C ILE A 40 16.84 -7.55 -5.20
N PRO A 41 17.71 -8.42 -4.67
CA PRO A 41 17.44 -9.86 -4.58
C PRO A 41 16.32 -10.17 -3.56
N VAL A 42 15.50 -11.18 -3.85
CA VAL A 42 14.37 -11.59 -2.99
C VAL A 42 14.84 -11.95 -1.60
N GLU A 43 16.00 -12.59 -1.51
CA GLU A 43 16.61 -13.04 -0.28
C GLU A 43 16.92 -11.86 0.65
N ALA A 44 17.31 -10.71 0.09
CA ALA A 44 17.52 -9.49 0.88
C ALA A 44 16.20 -8.90 1.40
N PHE A 45 15.14 -8.95 0.60
CA PHE A 45 13.81 -8.53 1.04
C PHE A 45 13.22 -9.46 2.11
N GLY A 46 13.37 -10.77 1.94
CA GLY A 46 12.96 -11.78 2.91
C GLY A 46 13.75 -11.66 4.23
N ALA A 47 15.05 -11.37 4.16
CA ALA A 47 15.87 -11.10 5.34
C ALA A 47 15.38 -9.85 6.11
N LEU A 48 15.07 -8.76 5.40
CA LEU A 48 14.51 -7.55 6.00
C LEU A 48 13.17 -7.83 6.70
N LEU A 49 12.26 -8.56 6.05
CA LEU A 49 10.97 -8.92 6.66
C LEU A 49 11.12 -9.76 7.92
N GLY A 50 12.08 -10.71 7.92
CA GLY A 50 12.43 -11.51 9.09
C GLY A 50 12.98 -10.68 10.24
N GLU A 51 13.69 -9.59 9.94
CA GLU A 51 14.27 -8.68 10.94
C GLU A 51 13.20 -7.79 11.61
N PHE A 52 12.10 -7.51 10.90
CA PHE A 52 10.94 -6.79 11.45
C PHE A 52 9.88 -7.69 12.11
N ASP A 53 10.15 -8.99 12.27
CA ASP A 53 9.20 -10.00 12.79
C ASP A 53 7.85 -10.01 12.03
N VAL A 54 7.88 -9.63 10.74
CA VAL A 54 6.69 -9.58 9.90
C VAL A 54 6.41 -10.98 9.36
N VAL A 55 5.39 -11.63 9.92
CA VAL A 55 4.94 -12.94 9.43
C VAL A 55 4.15 -12.77 8.14
N VAL A 56 4.80 -13.00 7.01
CA VAL A 56 4.16 -13.08 5.71
C VAL A 56 3.71 -14.52 5.45
N PRO A 57 2.46 -14.77 5.02
CA PRO A 57 2.00 -16.11 4.67
C PRO A 57 2.86 -16.71 3.54
N GLY A 58 3.28 -17.97 3.68
CA GLY A 58 4.10 -18.69 2.68
C GLY A 58 3.60 -18.57 1.22
N PRO A 59 2.29 -18.70 0.94
CA PRO A 59 1.76 -18.53 -0.42
C PRO A 59 2.05 -17.17 -1.04
N LEU A 60 2.19 -16.12 -0.21
CA LEU A 60 2.49 -14.78 -0.67
C LEU A 60 3.96 -14.65 -1.09
N ILE A 61 4.86 -15.31 -0.36
CA ILE A 61 6.29 -15.38 -0.67
C ILE A 61 6.50 -16.17 -1.97
N GLU A 62 5.86 -17.32 -2.12
CA GLU A 62 5.90 -18.12 -3.35
C GLU A 62 5.42 -17.32 -4.57
N LEU A 63 4.35 -16.55 -4.41
CA LEU A 63 3.84 -15.69 -5.47
C LEU A 63 4.85 -14.58 -5.84
N ILE A 64 5.52 -13.97 -4.87
CA ILE A 64 6.57 -12.96 -5.11
C ILE A 64 7.75 -13.59 -5.86
N GLU A 65 8.25 -14.74 -5.39
CA GLU A 65 9.36 -15.47 -6.01
C GLU A 65 9.04 -15.88 -7.45
N GLU A 66 7.84 -16.42 -7.70
CA GLU A 66 7.41 -16.82 -9.04
C GLU A 66 7.35 -15.61 -9.99
N ASN A 67 6.79 -14.49 -9.53
CA ASN A 67 6.71 -13.27 -10.33
C ASN A 67 8.10 -12.69 -10.64
N LEU A 68 9.05 -12.78 -9.71
CA LEU A 68 10.42 -12.28 -9.92
C LEU A 68 11.24 -13.18 -10.83
N ARG A 69 11.11 -14.50 -10.73
CA ARG A 69 11.72 -15.46 -11.67
C ARG A 69 11.23 -15.22 -13.10
N HIS A 70 9.96 -14.85 -13.28
CA HIS A 70 9.41 -14.48 -14.58
C HIS A 70 9.76 -13.04 -15.01
N SER A 71 10.06 -12.14 -14.07
CA SER A 71 10.37 -10.72 -14.35
C SER A 71 11.82 -10.44 -14.72
N ALA A 72 12.76 -11.38 -14.52
CA ALA A 72 14.15 -11.22 -14.98
C ALA A 72 14.30 -10.97 -16.50
N SER A 73 13.23 -11.19 -17.28
CA SER A 73 13.16 -10.91 -18.72
C SER A 73 12.14 -9.82 -19.10
N ALA A 74 11.49 -9.18 -18.12
CA ALA A 74 10.32 -8.36 -18.38
C ALA A 74 10.69 -6.90 -18.75
N PRO A 75 10.11 -6.33 -19.82
CA PRO A 75 10.34 -4.94 -20.20
C PRO A 75 9.76 -3.96 -19.17
N GLN A 76 10.40 -2.79 -19.02
CA GLN A 76 10.05 -1.69 -18.10
C GLN A 76 8.57 -1.23 -18.18
N SER A 77 7.86 -1.56 -19.26
CA SER A 77 6.41 -1.36 -19.44
C SER A 77 5.53 -2.05 -18.37
N PHE A 78 6.00 -3.16 -17.79
CA PHE A 78 5.26 -3.89 -16.75
C PHE A 78 5.11 -3.08 -15.45
N PHE A 79 6.04 -2.18 -15.14
CA PHE A 79 5.97 -1.32 -13.96
C PHE A 79 4.80 -0.32 -14.02
N ALA A 80 4.59 0.31 -15.19
CA ALA A 80 3.48 1.24 -15.40
C ALA A 80 2.11 0.52 -15.32
N LEU A 81 2.04 -0.70 -15.86
CA LEU A 81 0.84 -1.54 -15.76
C LEU A 81 0.57 -1.98 -14.31
N GLY A 82 1.62 -2.30 -13.54
CA GLY A 82 1.50 -2.62 -12.11
C GLY A 82 0.94 -1.45 -11.30
N ILE A 83 1.47 -0.24 -11.50
CA ILE A 83 1.00 0.97 -10.81
C ILE A 83 -0.50 1.20 -11.08
N LEU A 84 -0.93 1.12 -12.35
CA LEU A 84 -2.34 1.26 -12.70
C LEU A 84 -3.20 0.13 -12.10
N GLY A 85 -2.65 -1.08 -12.06
CA GLY A 85 -3.27 -2.26 -11.44
C GLY A 85 -3.46 -2.14 -9.93
N VAL A 86 -2.59 -1.42 -9.22
CA VAL A 86 -2.73 -1.14 -7.77
C VAL A 86 -3.74 -0.04 -7.48
N ILE A 87 -3.72 1.05 -8.25
CA ILE A 87 -4.49 2.25 -7.92
C ILE A 87 -5.99 1.96 -7.91
N TRP A 88 -6.50 1.17 -8.86
CA TRP A 88 -7.92 0.87 -8.99
C TRP A 88 -8.53 0.11 -7.79
N PRO A 89 -7.99 -1.07 -7.39
CA PRO A 89 -8.46 -1.81 -6.22
C PRO A 89 -8.14 -1.12 -4.89
N ALA A 90 -6.99 -0.44 -4.77
CA ALA A 90 -6.68 0.33 -3.57
C ALA A 90 -7.66 1.50 -3.37
N SER A 91 -8.03 2.20 -4.45
CA SER A 91 -9.06 3.25 -4.43
C SER A 91 -10.44 2.70 -4.03
N ALA A 92 -10.78 1.48 -4.49
CA ALA A 92 -12.02 0.82 -4.09
C ALA A 92 -12.04 0.53 -2.57
N SER A 93 -10.98 -0.08 -2.03
CA SER A 93 -10.85 -0.36 -0.60
C SER A 93 -10.94 0.91 0.26
N MET A 94 -10.28 1.99 -0.18
CA MET A 94 -10.35 3.29 0.52
C MET A 94 -11.76 3.89 0.47
N SER A 95 -12.48 3.77 -0.65
CA SER A 95 -13.88 4.22 -0.74
C SER A 95 -14.81 3.43 0.18
N THR A 96 -14.59 2.12 0.33
CA THR A 96 -15.35 1.26 1.25
C THR A 96 -15.06 1.66 2.70
N THR A 97 -13.78 1.87 3.03
CA THR A 97 -13.34 2.34 4.36
C THR A 97 -13.97 3.69 4.70
N MET A 98 -13.97 4.63 3.77
CA MET A 98 -14.59 5.95 3.95
C MET A 98 -16.10 5.84 4.21
N SER A 99 -16.79 4.98 3.46
CA SER A 99 -18.23 4.73 3.65
C SER A 99 -18.52 4.10 5.02
N ALA A 100 -17.68 3.16 5.46
CA ALA A 100 -17.78 2.53 6.78
C ALA A 100 -17.55 3.54 7.91
N LEU A 101 -16.55 4.41 7.81
CA LEU A 101 -16.30 5.48 8.78
C LEU A 101 -17.46 6.46 8.84
N ASN A 102 -17.94 6.94 7.68
CA ASN A 102 -19.06 7.90 7.66
C ASN A 102 -20.30 7.32 8.33
N ARG A 103 -20.56 6.02 8.13
CA ARG A 103 -21.68 5.33 8.80
C ARG A 103 -21.44 5.17 10.31
N ALA A 104 -20.23 4.88 10.75
CA ALA A 104 -19.87 4.80 12.16
C ALA A 104 -19.97 6.15 12.89
N TYR A 105 -19.65 7.26 12.20
CA TYR A 105 -19.77 8.62 12.73
C TYR A 105 -21.17 9.23 12.52
N GLY A 106 -22.12 8.50 11.93
CA GLY A 106 -23.49 8.99 11.67
C GLY A 106 -23.58 10.15 10.68
N THR A 107 -22.51 10.41 9.93
CA THR A 107 -22.47 11.45 8.91
C THR A 107 -23.12 10.94 7.61
N SER A 108 -24.22 11.57 7.21
CA SER A 108 -24.84 11.35 5.91
C SER A 108 -23.93 11.87 4.80
N GLU A 109 -23.56 10.99 3.87
CA GLU A 109 -22.64 11.32 2.80
C GLU A 109 -23.38 11.98 1.63
N ASP A 110 -23.38 13.33 1.60
CA ASP A 110 -24.00 14.14 0.52
C ASP A 110 -23.15 14.22 -0.76
N ARG A 111 -21.99 13.58 -0.80
CA ARG A 111 -21.04 13.71 -1.91
C ARG A 111 -21.39 12.74 -3.03
N THR A 112 -21.36 13.23 -4.27
CA THR A 112 -21.51 12.41 -5.48
C THR A 112 -20.45 11.29 -5.49
N VAL A 113 -20.86 10.08 -5.89
CA VAL A 113 -19.99 8.88 -5.96
C VAL A 113 -18.66 9.13 -6.69
N TRP A 114 -18.69 10.00 -7.70
CA TRP A 114 -17.51 10.43 -8.46
C TRP A 114 -16.49 11.22 -7.62
N LEU A 115 -16.96 12.15 -6.78
CA LEU A 115 -16.10 12.95 -5.91
C LEU A 115 -15.45 12.07 -4.83
N ARG A 116 -16.18 11.07 -4.33
CA ARG A 116 -15.66 10.07 -3.38
C ARG A 116 -14.57 9.20 -3.99
N ARG A 117 -14.78 8.71 -5.22
CA ARG A 117 -13.76 7.96 -5.99
C ARG A 117 -12.51 8.80 -6.21
N PHE A 118 -12.66 10.06 -6.62
CA PHE A 118 -11.52 10.96 -6.80
C PHE A 118 -10.73 11.17 -5.50
N LEU A 119 -11.41 11.45 -4.39
CA LEU A 119 -10.76 11.62 -3.08
C LEU A 119 -10.01 10.34 -2.64
N SER A 120 -10.61 9.18 -2.90
CA SER A 120 -9.99 7.88 -2.60
C SER A 120 -8.70 7.66 -3.38
N ILE A 121 -8.67 8.02 -4.67
CA ILE A 121 -7.45 7.97 -5.50
C ILE A 121 -6.38 8.92 -4.94
N VAL A 122 -6.75 10.16 -4.63
CA VAL A 122 -5.82 11.16 -4.07
C VAL A 122 -5.22 10.67 -2.76
N LEU A 123 -6.03 10.09 -1.87
CA LEU A 123 -5.56 9.54 -0.61
C LEU A 123 -4.56 8.39 -0.82
N ILE A 124 -4.85 7.43 -1.70
CA ILE A 124 -3.93 6.33 -2.01
C ILE A 124 -2.61 6.84 -2.61
N ILE A 125 -2.67 7.79 -3.55
CA ILE A 125 -1.46 8.39 -4.12
C ILE A 125 -0.66 9.13 -3.06
N SER A 126 -1.32 9.92 -2.20
CA SER A 126 -0.65 10.66 -1.12
C SER A 126 -0.01 9.72 -0.10
N LEU A 127 -0.68 8.63 0.27
CA LEU A 127 -0.15 7.60 1.16
C LEU A 127 1.06 6.90 0.53
N GLY A 128 0.96 6.51 -0.74
CA GLY A 128 2.07 5.91 -1.48
C GLY A 128 3.29 6.83 -1.55
N LEU A 129 3.10 8.11 -1.87
CA LEU A 129 4.16 9.12 -1.86
C LEU A 129 4.78 9.30 -0.47
N ALA A 130 3.96 9.34 0.58
CA ALA A 130 4.44 9.44 1.96
C ALA A 130 5.29 8.21 2.35
N LEU A 131 4.86 7.00 1.98
CA LEU A 131 5.63 5.78 2.23
C LEU A 131 6.96 5.77 1.49
N VAL A 132 6.98 6.16 0.20
CA VAL A 132 8.23 6.28 -0.57
C VAL A 132 9.16 7.31 0.09
N PHE A 133 8.61 8.45 0.51
CA PHE A 133 9.38 9.48 1.21
C PHE A 133 9.98 8.97 2.53
N LEU A 134 9.18 8.31 3.36
CA LEU A 134 9.63 7.72 4.62
C LEU A 134 10.70 6.64 4.40
N PHE A 135 10.49 5.77 3.41
CA PHE A 135 11.46 4.75 3.04
C PHE A 135 12.81 5.37 2.64
N ASN A 136 12.79 6.39 1.79
CA ASN A 136 14.02 7.12 1.42
C ASN A 136 14.68 7.74 2.66
N LEU A 137 13.90 8.30 3.58
CA LEU A 137 14.43 8.91 4.80
C LEU A 137 15.11 7.87 5.71
N ILE A 138 14.56 6.66 5.80
CA ILE A 138 15.16 5.54 6.54
C ILE A 138 16.47 5.08 5.86
N VAL A 139 16.42 4.85 4.54
CA VAL A 139 17.57 4.36 3.77
C VAL A 139 18.72 5.37 3.76
N PHE A 140 18.40 6.65 3.65
CA PHE A 140 19.39 7.74 3.64
C PHE A 140 19.54 8.42 5.00
N SER A 141 19.17 7.74 6.10
CA SER A 141 19.19 8.29 7.46
C SER A 141 20.54 8.88 7.83
N GLU A 142 21.65 8.19 7.55
CA GLU A 142 23.01 8.71 7.82
C GLU A 142 23.30 10.03 7.08
N GLN A 143 22.80 10.18 5.84
CA GLN A 143 23.01 11.39 5.05
C GLN A 143 22.15 12.55 5.55
N VAL A 144 20.95 12.23 6.05
CA VAL A 144 20.04 13.18 6.70
C VAL A 144 20.66 13.69 8.00
N ASP A 145 21.26 12.80 8.80
CA ASP A 145 21.96 13.14 10.04
C ASP A 145 23.14 14.08 9.78
N ILE A 146 23.98 13.78 8.78
CA ILE A 146 25.12 14.63 8.39
C ILE A 146 24.64 16.01 7.89
N TRP A 147 23.52 16.06 7.16
CA TRP A 147 22.95 17.33 6.68
C TRP A 147 22.39 18.17 7.82
N LEU A 148 21.69 17.55 8.78
CA LEU A 148 21.16 18.19 9.98
C LEU A 148 22.28 18.73 10.87
N GLU A 149 23.33 17.96 11.12
CA GLU A 149 24.49 18.43 11.89
C GLU A 149 25.17 19.63 11.23
N ARG A 150 25.31 19.60 9.89
CA ARG A 150 25.94 20.70 9.14
C ARG A 150 25.11 21.99 9.13
N HIS A 151 23.78 21.91 9.12
CA HIS A 151 22.91 23.09 8.99
C HIS A 151 22.29 23.58 10.31
N TRP A 152 22.13 22.73 11.32
CA TRP A 152 21.39 23.06 12.54
C TRP A 152 22.25 23.15 13.81
N VAL A 153 23.47 22.60 13.82
CA VAL A 153 24.35 22.61 15.02
C VAL A 153 25.26 23.85 15.09
N LEU A 154 25.24 24.74 14.08
CA LEU A 154 26.03 25.98 14.04
C LEU A 154 25.24 27.30 14.16
N SER A 155 23.96 27.25 14.58
CA SER A 155 23.15 28.43 14.94
C SER A 155 22.57 28.30 16.34
#